data_AF-A0A351TTQ3-F1
#
_entry.id   AF-A0A351TTQ3-F1
#
_cell.length_a   1.000
_cell.length_b   1.000
_cell.length_c   1.000
_cell.angle_alpha   90.00
_cell.angle_beta   90.00
_cell.angle_gamma   90.00
#
_symmetry.space_group_name_H-M   'P 1'
#
loop_
_entity.id
_entity.type
_entity.pdbx_description
1 polymer ?
#
loop_
_entity_poly.entity_id
_entity_poly.type
_entity_poly.pdbx_seq_one_letter_code
_entity_poly.pdbx_strand_id
1 'polypeptide(L)'
;MKEQLYTIPLNDAINANDECPFCFIERSVEQDLLDFVLGSGSSYMEADIREMTDKAGFCRQHFQKMFDYGNTLGNAWILKTHYQKVIGEMKEQFAHFKPAKTTLKDKFRKTAESSNTIGMWVKKKEASCYVCDHFKDTYERYMDTFFYLWKQDAEFCRKIKEGKGFCLHHFGDLCEAADSRLAGSEKDTFYETMFPLMERNMQRLAEDVAWMVEKFDYRNKDADWKDSKDAIQRGMQKLKGGYPADGPYKMNK
;
A
#
# COMPACT_ATOMS: atom_id res chain seq x y z
N MET A 1 -3.74 30.10 7.94
CA MET A 1 -4.16 29.12 8.98
C MET A 1 -2.91 28.35 9.37
N LYS A 2 -2.61 28.14 10.66
CA LYS A 2 -1.46 27.30 11.05
C LYS A 2 -1.81 25.86 10.69
N GLU A 3 -1.02 25.26 9.81
CA GLU A 3 -1.18 23.86 9.42
C GLU A 3 -1.01 22.96 10.65
N GLN A 4 -1.90 21.98 10.80
CA GLN A 4 -1.80 21.01 11.89
C GLN A 4 -0.79 19.94 11.51
N LEU A 5 0.09 19.52 12.43
CA LEU A 5 1.20 18.62 12.10
C LEU A 5 0.76 17.32 11.40
N TYR A 6 -0.43 16.80 11.74
CA TYR A 6 -0.96 15.56 11.16
C TYR A 6 -1.58 15.75 9.75
N THR A 7 -1.83 16.98 9.30
CA THR A 7 -2.36 17.27 7.96
C THR A 7 -1.25 17.42 6.91
N ILE A 8 -0.02 17.68 7.36
CA ILE A 8 1.16 17.93 6.51
C ILE A 8 1.36 16.82 5.46
N PRO A 9 1.42 15.52 5.83
CA PRO A 9 1.72 14.48 4.84
C PRO A 9 0.68 14.38 3.73
N LEU A 10 -0.59 14.64 4.04
CA LEU A 10 -1.68 14.61 3.07
C LEU A 10 -1.65 15.85 2.16
N ASN A 11 -1.34 17.02 2.70
CA ASN A 11 -1.16 18.23 1.89
C ASN A 11 0.06 18.10 0.97
N ASP A 12 1.17 17.56 1.46
CA ASP A 12 2.37 17.29 0.65
C ASP A 12 2.05 16.32 -0.49
N ALA A 13 1.31 15.25 -0.22
CA ALA A 13 0.89 14.29 -1.24
C ALA A 13 0.02 14.93 -2.35
N ILE A 14 -0.87 15.84 -1.98
CA ILE A 14 -1.70 16.57 -2.95
C ILE A 14 -0.85 17.57 -3.74
N ASN A 15 0.05 18.28 -3.07
CA ASN A 15 0.96 19.25 -3.68
C ASN A 15 1.99 18.58 -4.60
N ALA A 16 2.31 17.30 -4.39
CA ALA A 16 3.17 16.51 -5.27
C ALA A 16 2.58 16.33 -6.68
N ASN A 17 1.28 16.57 -6.87
CA ASN A 17 0.57 16.49 -8.15
C ASN A 17 0.76 15.12 -8.86
N ASP A 18 0.78 14.06 -8.04
CA ASP A 18 0.85 12.67 -8.47
C ASP A 18 -0.49 12.18 -9.03
N GLU A 19 -0.53 10.98 -9.63
CA GLU A 19 -1.76 10.33 -10.08
C GLU A 19 -2.67 9.91 -8.92
N CYS A 20 -2.12 9.69 -7.72
CA CYS A 20 -2.91 9.39 -6.54
C CYS A 20 -2.19 9.88 -5.27
N PRO A 21 -2.78 10.81 -4.49
CA PRO A 21 -2.22 11.26 -3.23
C PRO A 21 -2.03 10.12 -2.22
N PHE A 22 -2.96 9.17 -2.16
CA PHE A 22 -2.82 8.04 -1.24
C PHE A 22 -1.66 7.14 -1.63
N CYS A 23 -1.46 6.78 -2.91
CA CYS A 23 -0.27 6.04 -3.36
C CYS A 23 1.03 6.72 -2.93
N PHE A 24 1.10 8.05 -3.05
CA PHE A 24 2.26 8.83 -2.61
C PHE A 24 2.53 8.67 -1.12
N ILE A 25 1.48 8.73 -0.31
CA ILE A 25 1.56 8.50 1.13
C ILE A 25 2.00 7.06 1.41
N GLU A 26 1.43 6.05 0.75
CA GLU A 26 1.82 4.65 0.99
C GLU A 26 3.30 4.43 0.73
N ARG A 27 3.79 4.94 -0.40
CA ARG A 27 5.21 4.85 -0.74
C ARG A 27 6.07 5.54 0.30
N SER A 28 5.71 6.76 0.70
CA SER A 28 6.50 7.55 1.65
C SER A 28 6.57 6.86 3.02
N VAL A 29 5.42 6.41 3.54
CA VAL A 29 5.34 5.69 4.82
C VAL A 29 6.11 4.37 4.76
N GLU A 30 6.00 3.62 3.66
CA GLU A 30 6.74 2.37 3.50
C GLU A 30 8.26 2.61 3.49
N GLN A 31 8.73 3.64 2.78
CA GLN A 31 10.13 4.03 2.73
C GLN A 31 10.64 4.47 4.11
N ASP A 32 9.87 5.31 4.82
CA ASP A 32 10.19 5.74 6.18
C ASP A 32 10.28 4.55 7.15
N LEU A 33 9.40 3.55 7.02
CA LEU A 33 9.45 2.33 7.83
C LEU A 33 10.67 1.45 7.48
N LEU A 34 11.06 1.37 6.20
CA LEU A 34 12.29 0.69 5.81
C LEU A 34 13.53 1.39 6.37
N ASP A 35 13.59 2.72 6.31
CA ASP A 35 14.64 3.53 6.92
C ASP A 35 14.67 3.39 8.44
N PHE A 36 13.51 3.35 9.10
CA PHE A 36 13.40 3.16 10.53
C PHE A 36 13.96 1.79 10.97
N VAL A 37 13.64 0.72 10.24
CA VAL A 37 14.06 -0.65 10.58
C VAL A 37 15.51 -0.93 10.15
N LEU A 38 15.95 -0.44 8.99
CA LEU A 38 17.22 -0.82 8.36
C LEU A 38 18.21 0.34 8.14
N GLY A 39 17.87 1.58 8.45
CA GLY A 39 18.73 2.74 8.25
C GLY A 39 19.97 2.76 9.15
N SER A 40 20.79 3.82 8.99
CA SER A 40 22.08 3.99 9.68
C SER A 40 21.96 4.10 11.21
N GLY A 41 20.79 4.48 11.72
CA GLY A 41 20.43 4.48 13.14
C GLY A 41 19.36 3.44 13.49
N SER A 42 19.37 2.27 12.83
CA SER A 42 18.28 1.30 12.85
C SER A 42 17.68 1.05 14.24
N SER A 43 16.41 1.44 14.39
CA SER A 43 15.63 1.28 15.62
C SER A 43 15.38 -0.18 15.96
N TYR A 44 15.62 -1.11 15.03
CA TYR A 44 15.63 -2.55 15.33
C TYR A 44 16.62 -2.94 16.45
N MET A 45 17.64 -2.11 16.71
CA MET A 45 18.54 -2.34 17.85
C MET A 45 17.83 -2.17 19.21
N GLU A 46 16.70 -1.46 19.24
CA GLU A 46 15.82 -1.31 20.39
C GLU A 46 15.01 -2.59 20.66
N ALA A 47 14.88 -2.96 21.93
CA ALA A 47 14.36 -4.27 22.32
C ALA A 47 12.86 -4.44 22.00
N ASP A 48 12.09 -3.39 22.15
CA ASP A 48 10.67 -3.31 21.83
C ASP A 48 10.43 -3.45 20.31
N ILE A 49 11.17 -2.69 19.48
CA ILE A 49 11.07 -2.79 18.03
C ILE A 49 11.49 -4.18 17.53
N ARG A 50 12.54 -4.75 18.12
CA ARG A 50 12.94 -6.14 17.84
C ARG A 50 11.84 -7.14 18.18
N GLU A 51 11.21 -7.02 19.34
CA GLU A 51 10.13 -7.92 19.74
C GLU A 51 8.93 -7.84 18.77
N MET A 52 8.57 -6.63 18.35
CA MET A 52 7.50 -6.38 17.39
C MET A 52 7.81 -6.99 16.02
N THR A 53 8.99 -6.70 15.48
CA THR A 53 9.44 -7.24 14.17
C THR A 53 9.60 -8.75 14.20
N ASP A 54 10.10 -9.33 15.29
CA ASP A 54 10.18 -10.78 15.45
C ASP A 54 8.78 -11.41 15.47
N LYS A 55 7.81 -10.78 16.16
CA LYS A 55 6.44 -11.27 16.28
C LYS A 55 5.71 -11.27 14.94
N ALA A 56 5.74 -10.14 14.25
CA ALA A 56 5.02 -9.93 13.01
C ALA A 56 5.74 -10.58 11.81
N GLY A 57 7.06 -10.52 11.78
CA GLY A 57 7.84 -10.88 10.59
C GLY A 57 7.60 -9.89 9.44
N PHE A 58 7.90 -10.34 8.23
CA PHE A 58 7.72 -9.55 7.02
C PHE A 58 7.06 -10.41 5.94
N CYS A 59 6.21 -9.80 5.11
CA CYS A 59 5.62 -10.50 3.99
C CYS A 59 6.66 -10.69 2.88
N ARG A 60 6.34 -11.56 1.90
CA ARG A 60 7.22 -11.82 0.75
C ARG A 60 7.72 -10.55 0.06
N GLN A 61 6.84 -9.57 -0.14
CA GLN A 61 7.19 -8.31 -0.80
C GLN A 61 8.14 -7.48 0.06
N HIS A 62 7.89 -7.36 1.36
CA HIS A 62 8.75 -6.60 2.26
C HIS A 62 10.11 -7.26 2.48
N PHE A 63 10.20 -8.60 2.52
CA PHE A 63 11.51 -9.25 2.51
C PHE A 63 12.33 -8.93 1.27
N GLN A 64 11.70 -8.88 0.08
CA GLN A 64 12.37 -8.46 -1.14
C GLN A 64 12.86 -7.01 -1.04
N LYS A 65 12.00 -6.08 -0.61
CA LYS A 65 12.36 -4.67 -0.44
C LYS A 65 13.48 -4.47 0.59
N MET A 66 13.44 -5.19 1.70
CA MET A 66 14.50 -5.17 2.72
C MET A 66 15.84 -5.66 2.18
N PHE A 67 15.84 -6.68 1.32
CA PHE A 67 17.05 -7.17 0.67
C PHE A 67 17.59 -6.13 -0.32
N ASP A 68 16.72 -5.56 -1.15
CA ASP A 68 17.10 -4.57 -2.16
C ASP A 68 17.57 -3.23 -1.54
N TYR A 69 17.02 -2.88 -0.38
CA TYR A 69 17.43 -1.74 0.44
C TYR A 69 18.90 -1.82 0.84
N GLY A 70 19.40 -3.02 1.14
CA GLY A 70 20.76 -3.26 1.59
C GLY A 70 20.85 -3.42 3.11
N ASN A 71 21.96 -2.97 3.71
CA ASN A 71 22.29 -3.23 5.12
C ASN A 71 22.29 -4.73 5.49
N THR A 72 23.29 -5.46 4.99
CA THR A 72 23.45 -6.90 5.22
C THR A 72 23.46 -7.27 6.70
N LEU A 73 24.10 -6.46 7.55
CA LEU A 73 24.19 -6.74 8.98
C LEU A 73 22.83 -6.57 9.67
N GLY A 74 22.09 -5.50 9.39
CA GLY A 74 20.74 -5.28 9.92
C GLY A 74 19.78 -6.40 9.53
N ASN A 75 19.76 -6.75 8.24
CA ASN A 75 18.97 -7.89 7.74
C ASN A 75 19.36 -9.21 8.42
N ALA A 76 20.65 -9.50 8.58
CA ALA A 76 21.12 -10.72 9.25
C ALA A 76 20.67 -10.80 10.71
N TRP A 77 20.66 -9.67 11.42
CA TRP A 77 20.19 -9.60 12.80
C TRP A 77 18.68 -9.83 12.92
N ILE A 78 17.88 -9.14 12.11
CA ILE A 78 16.42 -9.33 12.04
C ILE A 78 16.09 -10.79 11.77
N LEU A 79 16.74 -11.39 10.75
CA LEU A 79 16.52 -12.79 10.41
C LEU A 79 16.92 -13.71 11.56
N LYS A 80 18.06 -13.48 12.20
CA LYS A 80 18.55 -14.33 13.31
C LYS A 80 17.51 -14.45 14.43
N THR A 81 16.94 -13.34 14.89
CA THR A 81 15.99 -13.34 16.01
C THR A 81 14.62 -13.83 15.58
N HIS A 82 14.17 -13.46 14.37
CA HIS A 82 12.94 -13.98 13.81
C HIS A 82 12.98 -15.50 13.61
N TYR A 83 14.10 -16.05 13.11
CA TYR A 83 14.31 -17.50 13.02
C TYR A 83 14.21 -18.19 14.39
N GLN A 84 14.83 -17.62 15.42
CA GLN A 84 14.75 -18.19 16.78
C GLN A 84 13.29 -18.26 17.26
N LYS A 85 12.50 -17.21 17.02
CA LYS A 85 11.08 -17.17 17.37
C LYS A 85 10.25 -18.18 16.58
N VAL A 86 10.40 -18.19 15.25
CA VAL A 86 9.67 -19.11 14.37
C VAL A 86 10.02 -20.57 14.70
N ILE A 87 11.29 -20.90 14.97
CA ILE A 87 11.69 -22.25 15.39
C ILE A 87 11.03 -22.63 16.71
N GLY A 88 10.92 -21.69 17.67
CA GLY A 88 10.20 -21.91 18.93
C GLY A 88 8.74 -22.27 18.70
N GLU A 89 8.04 -21.46 17.90
CA GLU A 89 6.65 -21.70 17.53
C GLU A 89 6.47 -23.00 16.73
N MET A 90 7.38 -23.31 15.79
CA MET A 90 7.35 -24.56 15.02
C MET A 90 7.39 -25.77 15.94
N LYS A 91 8.28 -25.78 16.93
CA LYS A 91 8.37 -26.88 17.90
C LYS A 91 7.06 -27.07 18.65
N GLU A 92 6.43 -25.96 19.07
CA GLU A 92 5.13 -25.99 19.74
C GLU A 92 4.03 -26.51 18.81
N GLN A 93 3.90 -25.97 17.59
CA GLN A 93 2.90 -26.39 16.63
C GLN A 93 3.05 -27.88 16.26
N PHE A 94 4.29 -28.34 16.07
CA PHE A 94 4.58 -29.73 15.69
C PHE A 94 4.31 -30.70 16.83
N ALA A 95 4.57 -30.31 18.08
CA ALA A 95 4.27 -31.14 19.24
C ALA A 95 2.75 -31.38 19.41
N HIS A 96 1.92 -30.41 19.02
CA HIS A 96 0.46 -30.48 19.13
C HIS A 96 -0.23 -31.01 17.87
N PHE A 97 0.47 -31.08 16.74
CA PHE A 97 -0.11 -31.53 15.49
C PHE A 97 -0.35 -33.03 15.47
N LYS A 98 -1.56 -33.42 15.06
CA LYS A 98 -1.90 -34.81 14.75
C LYS A 98 -2.56 -34.85 13.37
N PRO A 99 -2.07 -35.68 12.43
CA PRO A 99 -2.75 -35.87 11.15
C PRO A 99 -4.20 -36.29 11.38
N ALA A 100 -5.14 -35.59 10.74
CA ALA A 100 -6.54 -35.95 10.81
C ALA A 100 -6.76 -37.36 10.22
N LYS A 101 -7.48 -38.22 10.95
CA LYS A 101 -7.94 -39.50 10.41
C LYS A 101 -9.19 -39.23 9.58
N THR A 102 -9.09 -39.32 8.26
CA THR A 102 -10.22 -39.12 7.36
C THR A 102 -11.30 -40.15 7.65
N THR A 103 -12.46 -39.73 8.16
CA THR A 103 -13.60 -40.62 8.34
C THR A 103 -14.43 -40.69 7.06
N LEU A 104 -15.16 -41.78 6.84
CA LEU A 104 -16.04 -41.95 5.67
C LEU A 104 -17.11 -40.85 5.56
N LYS A 105 -17.50 -40.22 6.68
CA LYS A 105 -18.40 -39.05 6.72
C LYS A 105 -17.78 -37.78 6.14
N ASP A 106 -16.47 -37.59 6.29
CA ASP A 106 -15.76 -36.39 5.81
C ASP A 106 -15.65 -36.36 4.28
N LYS A 107 -15.65 -37.53 3.62
CA LYS A 107 -15.67 -37.63 2.15
C LYS A 107 -16.96 -37.09 1.52
N PHE A 108 -18.08 -37.09 2.25
CA PHE A 108 -19.38 -36.60 1.77
C PHE A 108 -19.59 -35.10 2.02
N ARG A 109 -18.74 -34.46 2.84
CA ARG A 109 -18.80 -33.02 3.17
C ARG A 109 -17.64 -32.27 2.52
N LYS A 110 -17.64 -32.14 1.19
CA LYS A 110 -16.67 -31.32 0.43
C LYS A 110 -16.91 -29.81 0.60
N THR A 111 -16.93 -29.30 1.83
CA THR A 111 -17.09 -27.85 2.08
C THR A 111 -16.63 -27.41 3.48
N ALA A 112 -15.57 -28.00 4.02
CA ALA A 112 -14.92 -27.46 5.21
C ALA A 112 -13.57 -26.86 4.82
N GLU A 113 -13.35 -25.60 5.20
CA GLU A 113 -12.06 -24.91 5.19
C GLU A 113 -10.96 -25.82 5.73
N SER A 114 -9.73 -25.66 5.22
CA SER A 114 -8.63 -26.61 5.49
C SER A 114 -8.42 -26.79 7.00
N SER A 115 -8.74 -27.98 7.52
CA SER A 115 -8.59 -28.34 8.94
C SER A 115 -7.15 -28.59 9.38
N ASN A 116 -6.17 -28.31 8.53
CA ASN A 116 -4.76 -28.49 8.85
C ASN A 116 -4.25 -27.28 9.67
N THR A 117 -4.07 -27.48 10.97
CA THR A 117 -3.62 -26.44 11.90
C THR A 117 -2.24 -25.88 11.55
N ILE A 118 -1.33 -26.69 11.01
CA ILE A 118 -0.03 -26.20 10.51
C ILE A 118 -0.23 -25.28 9.31
N GLY A 119 -1.09 -25.67 8.36
CA GLY A 119 -1.42 -24.82 7.22
C GLY A 119 -2.05 -23.48 7.64
N MET A 120 -2.89 -23.48 8.66
CA MET A 120 -3.46 -22.26 9.23
C MET A 120 -2.40 -21.39 9.91
N TRP A 121 -1.47 -22.00 10.67
CA TRP A 121 -0.35 -21.29 11.29
C TRP A 121 0.56 -20.64 10.25
N VAL A 122 0.92 -21.36 9.18
CA VAL A 122 1.71 -20.80 8.07
C VAL A 122 0.97 -19.64 7.40
N LYS A 123 -0.32 -19.79 7.08
CA LYS A 123 -1.12 -18.69 6.50
C LYS A 123 -1.16 -17.46 7.40
N LYS A 124 -1.28 -17.64 8.72
CA LYS A 124 -1.23 -16.52 9.68
C LYS A 124 0.11 -15.82 9.66
N LYS A 125 1.21 -16.55 9.48
CA LYS A 125 2.55 -15.97 9.32
C LYS A 125 2.72 -15.24 8.00
N GLU A 126 2.24 -15.81 6.90
CA GLU A 126 2.27 -15.17 5.58
C GLU A 126 1.44 -13.87 5.53
N ALA A 127 0.36 -13.81 6.30
CA ALA A 127 -0.51 -12.64 6.40
C ALA A 127 -0.01 -11.56 7.38
N SER A 128 1.03 -11.84 8.18
CA SER A 128 1.58 -10.88 9.15
C SER A 128 2.81 -10.19 8.58
N CYS A 129 2.90 -8.88 8.77
CA CYS A 129 4.06 -8.12 8.36
C CYS A 129 4.14 -6.82 9.14
N TYR A 130 5.28 -6.59 9.79
CA TYR A 130 5.52 -5.38 10.58
C TYR A 130 5.24 -4.09 9.80
N VAL A 131 5.74 -4.00 8.56
CA VAL A 131 5.56 -2.82 7.70
C VAL A 131 4.10 -2.67 7.26
N CYS A 132 3.45 -3.75 6.82
CA CYS A 132 2.03 -3.71 6.43
C CYS A 132 1.12 -3.30 7.60
N ASP A 133 1.39 -3.83 8.79
CA ASP A 133 0.59 -3.57 9.99
C ASP A 133 0.68 -2.08 10.38
N HIS A 134 1.89 -1.51 10.41
CA HIS A 134 2.09 -0.08 10.69
C HIS A 134 1.50 0.81 9.59
N PHE A 135 1.64 0.40 8.33
CA PHE A 135 1.06 1.12 7.21
C PHE A 135 -0.47 1.19 7.34
N LYS A 136 -1.13 0.07 7.65
CA LYS A 136 -2.59 0.00 7.81
C LYS A 136 -3.11 0.95 8.89
N ASP A 137 -2.46 0.96 10.06
CA ASP A 137 -2.82 1.85 11.17
C ASP A 137 -2.65 3.33 10.79
N THR A 138 -1.65 3.63 9.97
CA THR A 138 -1.38 5.00 9.50
C THR A 138 -2.36 5.41 8.40
N TYR A 139 -2.71 4.49 7.50
CA TYR A 139 -3.64 4.71 6.40
C TYR A 139 -5.04 5.14 6.89
N GLU A 140 -5.57 4.48 7.92
CA GLU A 140 -6.89 4.83 8.48
C GLU A 140 -6.90 6.27 9.03
N ARG A 141 -5.81 6.71 9.69
CA ARG A 141 -5.68 8.08 10.18
C ARG A 141 -5.62 9.11 9.06
N TYR A 142 -4.95 8.78 7.94
CA TYR A 142 -4.94 9.66 6.77
C TYR A 142 -6.30 9.73 6.09
N MET A 143 -7.06 8.64 6.09
CA MET A 143 -8.45 8.64 5.62
C MET A 143 -9.32 9.56 6.50
N ASP A 144 -9.19 9.48 7.82
CA ASP A 144 -9.90 10.39 8.73
C ASP A 144 -9.49 11.85 8.50
N THR A 145 -8.20 12.09 8.31
CA THR A 145 -7.66 13.43 8.03
C THR A 145 -8.18 13.98 6.70
N PHE A 146 -8.30 13.12 5.68
CA PHE A 146 -8.87 13.50 4.39
C PHE A 146 -10.30 14.03 4.54
N PHE A 147 -11.17 13.30 5.24
CA PHE A 147 -12.55 13.74 5.42
C PHE A 147 -12.69 14.91 6.40
N TYR A 148 -11.78 15.04 7.36
CA TYR A 148 -11.68 16.24 8.20
C TYR A 148 -11.38 17.49 7.34
N LEU A 149 -10.37 17.42 6.46
CA LEU A 149 -10.02 18.52 5.56
C LEU A 149 -11.11 18.76 4.51
N TRP A 150 -11.72 17.71 3.97
CA TRP A 150 -12.84 17.82 3.03
C TRP A 150 -13.99 18.67 3.57
N LYS A 151 -14.32 18.52 4.85
CA LYS A 151 -15.40 19.27 5.51
C LYS A 151 -15.05 20.71 5.83
N GLN A 152 -13.79 20.98 6.13
CA GLN A 152 -13.39 22.24 6.78
C GLN A 152 -12.53 23.16 5.88
N ASP A 153 -11.94 22.62 4.82
CA ASP A 153 -10.96 23.32 4.01
C ASP A 153 -11.38 23.36 2.53
N ALA A 154 -11.87 24.53 2.11
CA ALA A 154 -12.27 24.78 0.73
C ALA A 154 -11.07 24.77 -0.25
N GLU A 155 -9.88 25.13 0.23
CA GLU A 155 -8.65 25.13 -0.57
C GLU A 155 -8.20 23.69 -0.85
N PHE A 156 -8.29 22.82 0.16
CA PHE A 156 -8.09 21.39 0.01
C PHE A 156 -9.04 20.79 -1.05
N CYS A 157 -10.34 21.06 -0.93
CA CYS A 157 -11.34 20.60 -1.90
C CYS A 157 -11.06 21.11 -3.32
N ARG A 158 -10.60 22.36 -3.46
CA ARG A 158 -10.19 22.95 -4.74
C ARG A 158 -8.99 22.22 -5.34
N LYS A 159 -7.95 21.96 -4.54
CA LYS A 159 -6.77 21.20 -5.00
C LYS A 159 -7.13 19.80 -5.48
N ILE A 160 -8.02 19.09 -4.76
CA ILE A 160 -8.49 17.77 -5.20
C ILE A 160 -9.20 17.88 -6.56
N LYS A 161 -10.11 18.85 -6.73
CA LYS A 161 -10.84 19.09 -8.00
C LYS A 161 -9.92 19.38 -9.18
N GLU A 162 -8.85 20.14 -8.94
CA GLU A 162 -7.85 20.50 -9.95
C GLU A 162 -6.83 19.38 -10.22
N GLY A 163 -6.72 18.42 -9.29
CA GLY A 163 -5.77 17.33 -9.37
C GLY A 163 -6.11 16.22 -10.37
N LYS A 164 -5.34 15.14 -10.26
CA LYS A 164 -5.42 13.98 -11.16
C LYS A 164 -6.34 12.87 -10.65
N GLY A 165 -7.06 13.12 -9.56
CA GLY A 165 -7.91 12.14 -8.89
C GLY A 165 -7.10 11.10 -8.11
N PHE A 166 -7.59 9.87 -8.09
CA PHE A 166 -7.05 8.75 -7.31
C PHE A 166 -6.87 7.53 -8.21
N CYS A 167 -6.12 6.52 -7.75
CA CYS A 167 -6.17 5.21 -8.39
C CYS A 167 -7.49 4.50 -8.05
N LEU A 168 -7.89 3.48 -8.83
CA LEU A 168 -9.14 2.74 -8.59
C LEU A 168 -9.18 2.08 -7.21
N HIS A 169 -8.04 1.63 -6.70
CA HIS A 169 -7.95 1.04 -5.37
C HIS A 169 -8.33 2.06 -4.29
N HIS A 170 -7.62 3.18 -4.21
CA HIS A 170 -7.88 4.22 -3.22
C HIS A 170 -9.20 4.97 -3.44
N PHE A 171 -9.66 5.06 -4.68
CA PHE A 171 -10.98 5.60 -4.98
C PHE A 171 -12.11 4.72 -4.39
N GLY A 172 -11.98 3.39 -4.48
CA GLY A 172 -12.89 2.46 -3.83
C GLY A 172 -12.93 2.67 -2.31
N ASP A 173 -11.75 2.68 -1.68
CA ASP A 173 -11.63 2.92 -0.24
C ASP A 173 -12.22 4.28 0.18
N LEU A 174 -12.02 5.32 -0.63
CA LEU A 174 -12.61 6.64 -0.41
C LEU A 174 -14.14 6.62 -0.49
N CYS A 175 -14.72 5.84 -1.41
CA CYS A 175 -16.17 5.73 -1.51
C CYS A 175 -16.77 5.02 -0.30
N GLU A 176 -16.17 3.92 0.14
CA GLU A 176 -16.59 3.22 1.36
C GLU A 176 -16.42 4.10 2.62
N ALA A 177 -15.31 4.84 2.66
CA ALA A 177 -15.03 5.79 3.73
C ALA A 177 -16.03 6.96 3.74
N ALA A 178 -16.40 7.49 2.57
CA ALA A 178 -17.38 8.57 2.45
C ALA A 178 -18.75 8.16 3.00
N ASP A 179 -19.16 6.91 2.76
CA ASP A 179 -20.44 6.38 3.25
C ASP A 179 -20.56 6.41 4.78
N SER A 180 -19.44 6.21 5.49
CA SER A 180 -19.38 6.20 6.95
C SER A 180 -19.02 7.56 7.55
N ARG A 181 -18.31 8.42 6.82
CA ARG A 181 -17.75 9.68 7.35
C ARG A 181 -18.50 10.94 6.92
N LEU A 182 -19.30 10.89 5.85
CA LEU A 182 -20.10 12.02 5.34
C LEU A 182 -21.59 11.75 5.48
N ALA A 183 -22.38 12.81 5.65
CA ALA A 183 -23.83 12.73 5.75
C ALA A 183 -24.54 13.80 4.90
N GLY A 184 -25.74 13.46 4.42
CA GLY A 184 -26.60 14.38 3.66
C GLY A 184 -25.87 15.05 2.50
N SER A 185 -26.00 16.38 2.40
CA SER A 185 -25.44 17.17 1.29
C SER A 185 -23.92 17.12 1.17
N GLU A 186 -23.18 16.85 2.26
CA GLU A 186 -21.72 16.71 2.20
C GLU A 186 -21.32 15.50 1.34
N LYS A 187 -22.08 14.41 1.50
CA LYS A 187 -21.88 13.15 0.77
C LYS A 187 -22.26 13.32 -0.70
N ASP A 188 -23.38 13.99 -0.98
CA ASP A 188 -23.78 14.30 -2.36
C ASP A 188 -22.71 15.14 -3.07
N THR A 189 -22.24 16.21 -2.42
CA THR A 189 -21.18 17.09 -2.96
C THR A 189 -19.87 16.33 -3.21
N PHE A 190 -19.54 15.35 -2.37
CA PHE A 190 -18.37 14.50 -2.55
C PHE A 190 -18.47 13.68 -3.84
N TYR A 191 -19.57 12.96 -4.07
CA TYR A 191 -19.73 12.14 -5.26
C TYR A 191 -19.90 12.96 -6.54
N GLU A 192 -20.65 14.06 -6.48
CA GLU A 192 -20.77 15.04 -7.58
C GLU A 192 -19.41 15.61 -7.99
N THR A 193 -18.47 15.70 -7.04
CA THR A 193 -17.10 16.15 -7.33
C THR A 193 -16.22 14.99 -7.83
N MET A 194 -16.23 13.84 -7.15
CA MET A 194 -15.29 12.77 -7.39
C MET A 194 -15.55 12.03 -8.70
N PHE A 195 -16.81 11.78 -9.07
CA PHE A 195 -17.11 10.99 -10.26
C PHE A 195 -16.61 11.65 -11.55
N PRO A 196 -16.94 12.94 -11.83
CA PRO A 196 -16.41 13.61 -13.02
C PRO A 196 -14.87 13.73 -13.00
N LEU A 197 -14.29 13.93 -11.80
CA LEU A 197 -12.83 13.98 -11.63
C LEU A 197 -12.18 12.65 -12.05
N MET A 198 -12.75 11.52 -11.61
CA MET A 198 -12.24 10.19 -11.92
C MET A 198 -12.44 9.84 -13.38
N GLU A 199 -13.62 10.09 -13.96
CA GLU A 199 -13.91 9.83 -15.37
C GLU A 199 -12.97 10.62 -16.29
N ARG A 200 -12.82 11.92 -16.05
CA ARG A 200 -11.92 12.78 -16.84
C ARG A 200 -10.48 12.27 -16.82
N ASN A 201 -9.96 11.91 -15.64
CA ASN A 201 -8.57 11.48 -15.50
C ASN A 201 -8.35 10.05 -16.03
N MET A 202 -9.36 9.18 -16.00
CA MET A 202 -9.32 7.89 -16.68
C MET A 202 -9.26 8.06 -18.20
N GLN A 203 -10.11 8.92 -18.76
CA GLN A 203 -10.11 9.21 -20.19
C GLN A 203 -8.77 9.83 -20.64
N ARG A 204 -8.22 10.78 -19.88
CA ARG A 204 -6.89 11.36 -20.14
C ARG A 204 -5.81 10.28 -20.25
N LEU A 205 -5.75 9.35 -19.30
CA LEU A 205 -4.74 8.29 -19.31
C LEU A 205 -4.97 7.27 -20.42
N ALA A 206 -6.24 6.98 -20.75
CA ALA A 206 -6.56 6.11 -21.88
C ALA A 206 -6.07 6.71 -23.20
N GLU A 207 -6.22 8.03 -23.39
CA GLU A 207 -5.71 8.77 -24.55
C GLU A 207 -4.17 8.77 -24.59
N ASP A 208 -3.52 8.99 -23.45
CA ASP A 208 -2.05 8.92 -23.35
C ASP A 208 -1.52 7.53 -23.76
N VAL A 209 -2.17 6.46 -23.28
CA VAL A 209 -1.80 5.08 -23.65
C VAL A 209 -2.11 4.79 -25.12
N ALA A 210 -3.24 5.27 -25.64
CA ALA A 210 -3.57 5.12 -27.07
C ALA A 210 -2.54 5.80 -27.97
N TRP A 211 -2.13 7.03 -27.63
CA TRP A 211 -1.07 7.71 -28.38
C TRP A 211 0.28 7.01 -28.25
N MET A 212 0.60 6.42 -27.09
CA MET A 212 1.78 5.57 -26.98
C MET A 212 1.75 4.42 -27.99
N VAL A 213 0.61 3.72 -28.14
CA VAL A 213 0.46 2.63 -29.12
C VAL A 213 0.69 3.16 -30.55
N GLU A 214 0.07 4.30 -30.89
CA GLU A 214 0.23 4.93 -32.21
C GLU A 214 1.67 5.36 -32.50
N LYS A 215 2.43 5.77 -31.48
CA LYS A 215 3.85 6.15 -31.62
C LYS A 215 4.76 5.00 -32.05
N PHE A 216 4.35 3.75 -31.84
CA PHE A 216 5.08 2.57 -32.34
C PHE A 216 4.76 2.23 -33.81
N ASP A 217 3.80 2.90 -34.45
CA ASP A 217 3.62 2.84 -35.89
C ASP A 217 4.77 3.59 -36.60
N TYR A 218 5.37 2.98 -37.62
CA TYR A 218 6.46 3.58 -38.40
C TYR A 218 6.10 4.94 -39.01
N ARG A 219 4.81 5.18 -39.29
CA ARG A 219 4.29 6.45 -39.82
C ARG A 219 4.42 7.60 -38.81
N ASN A 220 4.41 7.28 -37.52
CA ASN A 220 4.44 8.24 -36.42
C ASN A 220 5.83 8.32 -35.75
N LYS A 221 6.87 7.77 -36.38
CA LYS A 221 8.23 7.72 -35.82
C LYS A 221 8.71 9.12 -35.39
N ASP A 222 8.49 10.11 -36.25
CA ASP A 222 8.94 11.50 -36.05
C ASP A 222 7.86 12.39 -35.39
N ALA A 223 6.68 11.85 -35.08
CA ALA A 223 5.63 12.59 -34.38
C ALA A 223 6.01 12.88 -32.91
N ASP A 224 5.46 13.95 -32.32
CA ASP A 224 5.73 14.29 -30.91
C ASP A 224 5.13 13.23 -29.96
N TRP A 225 5.82 12.91 -28.85
CA TRP A 225 5.31 11.96 -27.87
C TRP A 225 4.16 12.49 -27.00
N LYS A 226 3.89 13.80 -27.02
CA LYS A 226 2.95 14.46 -26.12
C LYS A 226 3.23 14.04 -24.67
N ASP A 227 2.19 13.75 -23.90
CA ASP A 227 2.28 13.26 -22.53
C ASP A 227 2.47 11.74 -22.43
N SER A 228 2.66 11.04 -23.55
CA SER A 228 2.60 9.57 -23.56
C SER A 228 3.88 8.84 -23.17
N LYS A 229 5.01 9.51 -22.92
CA LYS A 229 6.29 8.83 -22.65
C LYS A 229 6.26 7.91 -21.44
N ASP A 230 5.49 8.30 -20.42
CA ASP A 230 5.32 7.59 -19.16
C ASP A 230 3.88 7.07 -18.97
N ALA A 231 3.10 6.96 -20.05
CA ALA A 231 1.70 6.55 -19.99
C ALA A 231 1.50 5.16 -19.39
N ILE A 232 2.43 4.21 -19.63
CA ILE A 232 2.35 2.85 -19.08
C ILE A 232 2.37 2.88 -17.55
N GLN A 233 3.36 3.54 -16.95
CA GLN A 233 3.53 3.54 -15.50
C GLN A 233 2.38 4.29 -14.81
N ARG A 234 1.95 5.44 -15.37
CA ARG A 234 0.81 6.21 -14.84
C ARG A 234 -0.51 5.45 -14.99
N GLY A 235 -0.71 4.78 -16.13
CA GLY A 235 -1.90 3.95 -16.38
C GLY A 235 -1.98 2.76 -15.42
N MET A 236 -0.88 2.05 -15.20
CA MET A 236 -0.80 0.96 -14.23
C MET A 236 -1.06 1.44 -12.80
N GLN A 237 -0.43 2.54 -12.38
CA GLN A 237 -0.68 3.19 -11.08
C GLN A 237 -2.16 3.57 -10.95
N LYS A 238 -2.78 4.15 -11.98
CA LYS A 238 -4.20 4.55 -11.91
C LYS A 238 -5.12 3.35 -11.72
N LEU A 239 -4.82 2.21 -12.34
CA LEU A 239 -5.69 1.03 -12.28
C LEU A 239 -5.51 0.19 -11.01
N LYS A 240 -4.30 0.13 -10.45
CA LYS A 240 -3.96 -0.79 -9.35
C LYS A 240 -3.23 -0.15 -8.17
N GLY A 241 -2.90 1.13 -8.24
CA GLY A 241 -2.11 1.82 -7.24
C GLY A 241 -0.61 1.53 -7.33
N GLY A 242 0.15 2.08 -6.40
CA GLY A 242 1.60 1.92 -6.29
C GLY A 242 2.40 2.57 -7.42
N TYR A 243 3.70 2.27 -7.47
CA TYR A 243 4.63 2.86 -8.44
C TYR A 243 5.37 1.76 -9.21
N PRO A 244 4.80 1.26 -10.32
CA PRO A 244 5.36 0.14 -11.05
C PRO A 244 6.72 0.44 -11.71
N ALA A 245 7.04 1.72 -11.91
CA ALA A 245 8.31 2.16 -12.47
C ALA A 245 9.37 2.50 -11.43
N ASP A 246 9.02 2.50 -10.14
CA ASP A 246 10.00 2.79 -9.10
C ASP A 246 11.05 1.69 -9.05
N GLY A 247 12.30 2.11 -9.08
CA GLY A 247 13.42 1.22 -8.76
C GLY A 247 13.38 0.81 -7.29
N PRO A 248 14.20 -0.18 -6.89
CA PRO A 248 14.29 -0.55 -5.49
C PRO A 248 14.77 0.64 -4.65
N TYR A 249 14.03 0.92 -3.57
CA TYR A 249 14.39 1.95 -2.61
C TYR A 249 15.67 1.56 -1.86
N LYS A 250 16.56 2.53 -1.64
CA LYS A 250 17.84 2.33 -0.95
C LYS A 250 18.07 3.48 0.02
N MET A 251 18.81 3.20 1.09
CA MET A 251 19.22 4.20 2.06
C MET A 251 19.81 5.44 1.36
N ASN A 252 19.25 6.61 1.65
CA ASN A 252 19.87 7.88 1.30
C ASN A 252 21.22 7.95 2.01
N LYS A 253 22.31 7.96 1.25
CA LYS A 253 23.69 8.04 1.77
C LYS A 253 24.00 9.40 2.37
#